data_AF-A0A1V5JGS0-F1
#
_entry.id   AF-A0A1V5JGS0-F1
#
_cell.length_a   1.000
_cell.length_b   1.000
_cell.length_c   1.000
_cell.angle_alpha   90.00
_cell.angle_beta   90.00
_cell.angle_gamma   90.00
#
_symmetry.space_group_name_H-M   'P 1'
#
loop_
_entity.id
_entity.type
_entity.pdbx_description
1 polymer ?
#
loop_
_entity_poly.entity_id
_entity_poly.type
_entity_poly.pdbx_seq_one_letter_code
_entity_poly.pdbx_strand_id
1 'polypeptide(L)'
;MGGRRCFLLFAPAVEPRTREILGVGVFAFDAAPREEFFRLIYILGGGAFVLFAVILLVGRFSRDPLVGYAIAFLFAGTGVFVAYPLFEALRLSLTSQGEFSLEIWRSVFQSSQYLSALWGSIRLGAWTATLSTVLGFLFAFVLGRTNVRGKKFFTAMATLPVISPPFSLAFAKAAMVTSL
;
A
#
# COMPACT_ATOMS: atom_id res chain seq x y z
N MET A 1 -20.14 31.26 16.63
CA MET A 1 -20.69 31.47 15.27
C MET A 1 -19.56 31.23 14.26
N GLY A 2 -19.41 30.00 13.79
CA GLY A 2 -18.27 29.54 12.98
C GLY A 2 -18.51 29.77 11.49
N GLY A 3 -17.76 30.70 10.90
CA GLY A 3 -17.83 30.99 9.48
C GLY A 3 -17.11 29.91 8.66
N ARG A 4 -17.88 29.01 8.03
CA ARG A 4 -17.36 28.12 7.00
C ARG A 4 -16.92 28.97 5.81
N ARG A 5 -15.62 28.95 5.52
CA ARG A 5 -15.05 29.65 4.36
C ARG A 5 -15.45 28.85 3.13
N CYS A 6 -16.23 29.44 2.23
CA CYS A 6 -16.76 28.78 1.04
C CYS A 6 -16.12 29.41 -0.19
N PHE A 7 -15.57 28.61 -1.10
CA PHE A 7 -15.00 29.09 -2.35
C PHE A 7 -16.08 29.03 -3.43
N LEU A 8 -16.43 30.19 -3.98
CA LEU A 8 -17.46 30.33 -5.01
C LEU A 8 -16.80 30.30 -6.38
N LEU A 9 -17.11 29.26 -7.17
CA LEU A 9 -16.62 29.10 -8.53
C LEU A 9 -17.76 29.46 -9.49
N PHE A 10 -17.53 30.49 -10.30
CA PHE A 10 -18.50 30.99 -11.27
C PHE A 10 -18.19 30.35 -12.63
N ALA A 11 -19.03 29.42 -13.06
CA ALA A 11 -18.92 28.79 -14.37
C ALA A 11 -20.00 29.38 -15.30
N PRO A 12 -19.64 30.14 -16.35
CA PRO A 12 -20.61 30.65 -17.31
C PRO A 12 -21.10 29.49 -18.19
N ALA A 13 -22.41 29.24 -18.21
CA ALA A 13 -23.02 28.29 -19.14
C ALA A 13 -23.25 29.01 -20.48
N VAL A 14 -22.58 28.53 -21.53
CA VAL A 14 -22.65 29.08 -22.87
C VAL A 14 -23.40 28.10 -23.78
N GLU A 15 -24.43 28.58 -24.47
CA GLU A 15 -25.20 27.81 -25.45
C GLU A 15 -24.35 27.54 -26.71
N PRO A 16 -24.22 26.29 -27.19
CA PRO A 16 -23.24 25.93 -28.22
C PRO A 16 -23.46 26.58 -29.61
N ARG A 17 -24.62 27.18 -29.89
CA ARG A 17 -24.95 27.73 -31.23
C ARG A 17 -24.90 29.24 -31.36
N THR A 18 -25.14 29.98 -30.29
CA THR A 18 -25.32 31.45 -30.37
C THR A 18 -24.27 32.24 -29.59
N ARG A 19 -23.41 31.56 -28.80
CA ARG A 19 -22.36 32.19 -27.98
C ARG A 19 -22.86 33.28 -27.01
N GLU A 20 -24.17 33.35 -26.77
CA GLU A 20 -24.74 34.21 -25.73
C GLU A 20 -24.71 33.51 -24.37
N ILE A 21 -24.48 34.31 -23.34
CA ILE A 21 -24.31 33.85 -21.95
C ILE A 21 -25.72 33.69 -21.36
N LEU A 22 -26.21 32.45 -21.27
CA LEU A 22 -27.57 32.15 -20.80
C LEU A 22 -27.68 32.09 -19.27
N GLY A 23 -26.56 32.04 -18.55
CA GLY A 23 -26.54 32.14 -17.08
C GLY A 23 -25.18 31.83 -16.46
N VAL A 24 -25.01 32.19 -15.19
CA VAL A 24 -23.83 31.87 -14.39
C VAL A 24 -24.20 30.83 -13.34
N GLY A 25 -23.65 29.63 -13.47
CA GLY A 25 -23.72 28.62 -12.42
C GLY A 25 -22.78 29.00 -11.29
N VAL A 26 -23.35 29.28 -10.10
CA VAL A 26 -22.59 29.56 -8.89
C VAL A 26 -22.44 28.27 -8.10
N PHE A 27 -21.25 27.67 -8.12
CA PHE A 27 -20.96 26.47 -7.35
C PHE A 27 -20.20 26.85 -6.08
N ALA A 28 -20.81 26.61 -4.93
CA ALA A 28 -20.23 26.85 -3.61
C ALA A 28 -19.54 25.58 -3.12
N PHE A 29 -18.21 25.59 -3.04
CA PHE A 29 -17.43 24.49 -2.51
C PHE A 29 -16.97 24.82 -1.08
N ASP A 30 -17.37 23.99 -0.12
CA ASP A 30 -16.96 24.11 1.29
C ASP A 30 -15.43 23.96 1.38
N ALA A 31 -14.71 24.91 2.00
CA ALA A 31 -13.24 24.88 2.07
C ALA A 31 -12.68 23.92 3.13
N ALA A 32 -13.51 23.04 3.69
CA ALA A 32 -13.10 21.96 4.59
C ALA A 32 -11.98 21.05 4.03
N PRO A 33 -11.94 20.67 2.72
CA PRO A 33 -10.90 19.80 2.19
C PRO A 33 -9.49 20.41 2.20
N ARG A 34 -9.38 21.74 2.22
CA ARG A 34 -8.08 22.44 2.19
C ARG A 34 -7.40 22.40 3.56
N GLU A 35 -8.17 22.52 4.64
CA GLU A 35 -7.68 22.44 6.02
C GLU A 35 -7.13 21.04 6.35
N GLU A 36 -7.76 19.99 5.81
CA GLU A 36 -7.28 18.61 5.96
C GLU A 36 -6.01 18.35 5.15
N PHE A 37 -5.93 18.85 3.91
CA PHE A 37 -4.72 18.78 3.11
C PHE A 37 -3.53 19.47 3.79
N PHE A 38 -3.74 20.67 4.35
CA PHE A 38 -2.69 21.36 5.10
C PHE A 38 -2.33 20.63 6.40
N ARG A 39 -3.30 20.07 7.13
CA ARG A 39 -3.05 19.25 8.33
C ARG A 39 -2.23 18.00 8.00
N LEU A 40 -2.48 17.36 6.85
CA LEU A 40 -1.69 16.24 6.34
C LEU A 40 -0.25 16.65 6.00
N ILE A 41 -0.07 17.76 5.31
CA ILE A 41 1.26 18.31 5.01
C ILE A 41 2.02 18.63 6.31
N TYR A 42 1.34 19.17 7.33
CA TYR A 42 1.96 19.48 8.62
C TYR A 42 2.32 18.24 9.44
N ILE A 43 1.46 17.21 9.46
CA ILE A 43 1.76 15.94 10.14
C ILE A 43 2.89 15.20 9.42
N LEU A 44 2.87 15.20 8.08
CA LEU A 44 3.91 14.57 7.27
C LEU A 44 5.24 15.33 7.39
N GLY A 45 5.21 16.65 7.29
CA GLY A 45 6.39 17.51 7.45
C GLY A 45 6.97 17.42 8.86
N GLY A 46 6.11 17.41 9.89
CA GLY A 46 6.50 17.19 11.27
C GLY A 46 7.08 15.79 11.49
N GLY A 47 6.47 14.74 10.93
CA GLY A 47 6.96 13.36 10.99
C GLY A 47 8.31 13.19 10.31
N ALA A 48 8.49 13.77 9.12
CA ALA A 48 9.77 13.78 8.41
C ALA A 48 10.86 14.54 9.20
N PHE A 49 10.50 15.67 9.83
CA PHE A 49 11.41 16.46 10.65
C PHE A 49 11.84 15.70 11.93
N VAL A 50 10.90 15.06 12.62
CA VAL A 50 11.19 14.25 13.82
C VAL A 50 12.05 13.05 13.45
N LEU A 51 11.73 12.37 12.36
CA LEU A 51 12.52 11.25 11.85
C LEU A 51 13.94 11.67 11.50
N PHE A 52 14.09 12.80 10.79
CA PHE A 52 15.38 13.42 10.50
C PHE A 52 16.17 13.77 11.77
N ALA A 53 15.51 14.35 12.77
CA ALA A 53 16.12 14.68 14.07
C ALA A 53 16.56 13.42 14.84
N VAL A 54 15.78 12.34 14.82
CA VAL A 54 16.11 11.06 15.46
C VAL A 54 17.31 10.40 14.78
N ILE A 55 17.37 10.43 13.44
CA ILE A 55 18.54 9.96 12.67
C ILE A 55 19.81 10.72 13.07
N LEU A 56 19.71 12.06 13.19
CA LEU A 56 20.82 12.91 13.63
C LEU A 56 21.24 12.62 15.08
N LEU A 57 20.29 12.32 15.97
CA LEU A 57 20.53 12.01 17.37
C LEU A 57 21.24 10.65 17.54
N VAL A 58 20.79 9.62 16.81
CA VAL A 58 21.34 8.26 16.89
C VAL A 58 22.73 8.16 16.26
N GLY A 59 22.97 8.89 15.16
CA GLY A 59 24.29 8.91 14.51
C GLY A 59 25.38 9.62 15.30
N ARG A 60 25.04 10.37 16.36
CA ARG A 60 26.04 10.91 17.32
C ARG A 60 26.76 9.83 18.13
N PHE A 61 26.31 8.57 18.09
CA PHE A 61 26.81 7.50 18.97
C PHE A 61 27.51 6.33 18.26
N SER A 62 27.82 6.40 16.95
CA SER A 62 28.44 5.27 16.23
C SER A 62 29.86 5.56 15.70
N ARG A 63 30.68 4.51 15.66
CA ARG A 63 32.12 4.51 15.31
C ARG A 63 32.43 5.05 13.91
N ASP A 64 31.50 4.95 12.96
CA ASP A 64 31.55 5.56 11.63
C ASP A 64 30.23 6.32 11.36
N PRO A 65 30.17 7.62 11.69
CA PRO A 65 28.92 8.38 11.70
C PRO A 65 28.25 8.46 10.32
N LEU A 66 29.02 8.50 9.22
CA LEU A 66 28.49 8.63 7.86
C LEU A 66 27.64 7.44 7.41
N VAL A 67 28.12 6.21 7.61
CA VAL A 67 27.42 4.98 7.20
C VAL A 67 26.14 4.82 8.04
N GLY A 68 26.20 5.16 9.33
CA GLY A 68 25.03 5.18 10.20
C GLY A 68 23.94 6.14 9.71
N TYR A 69 24.30 7.36 9.31
CA TYR A 69 23.35 8.32 8.74
C TYR A 69 22.75 7.82 7.43
N ALA A 70 23.55 7.22 6.53
CA ALA A 70 23.06 6.72 5.25
C ALA A 70 22.04 5.59 5.43
N ILE A 71 22.32 4.62 6.31
CA ILE A 71 21.40 3.51 6.60
C ILE A 71 20.11 4.06 7.23
N ALA A 72 20.24 4.92 8.23
CA ALA A 72 19.09 5.46 8.94
C ALA A 72 18.20 6.31 8.01
N PHE A 73 18.78 7.09 7.09
CA PHE A 73 18.06 7.82 6.05
C PHE A 73 17.31 6.89 5.08
N LEU A 74 17.92 5.80 4.63
CA LEU A 74 17.27 4.84 3.73
C LEU A 74 16.10 4.12 4.40
N PHE A 75 16.27 3.67 5.65
CA PHE A 75 15.20 3.05 6.44
C PHE A 75 14.07 4.03 6.71
N ALA A 76 14.40 5.26 7.07
CA ALA A 76 13.44 6.34 7.26
C ALA A 76 12.64 6.65 6.00
N GLY A 77 13.32 6.85 4.87
CA GLY A 77 12.68 7.13 3.59
C GLY A 77 11.76 6.00 3.15
N THR A 78 12.22 4.75 3.25
CA THR A 78 11.40 3.56 2.94
C THR A 78 10.21 3.46 3.90
N GLY A 79 10.43 3.68 5.20
CA GLY A 79 9.39 3.65 6.22
C GLY A 79 8.30 4.67 5.95
N VAL A 80 8.66 5.92 5.64
CA VAL A 80 7.69 6.97 5.27
C VAL A 80 6.95 6.62 3.98
N PHE A 81 7.66 6.12 2.97
CA PHE A 81 7.08 5.74 1.69
C PHE A 81 6.03 4.62 1.84
N VAL A 82 6.28 3.64 2.72
CA VAL A 82 5.32 2.56 3.01
C VAL A 82 4.21 3.02 3.95
N ALA A 83 4.53 3.81 4.96
CA ALA A 83 3.57 4.26 5.96
C ALA A 83 2.54 5.25 5.40
N TYR A 84 2.94 6.14 4.49
CA TYR A 84 2.06 7.14 3.88
C TYR A 84 0.81 6.54 3.19
N PRO A 85 0.93 5.63 2.19
CA PRO A 85 -0.23 5.05 1.54
C PRO A 85 -1.05 4.18 2.50
N LEU A 86 -0.41 3.53 3.49
CA LEU A 86 -1.09 2.73 4.49
C LEU A 86 -1.97 3.60 5.39
N PHE A 87 -1.46 4.76 5.82
CA PHE A 87 -2.21 5.72 6.62
C PHE A 87 -3.38 6.32 5.82
N GLU A 88 -3.17 6.65 4.56
CA GLU A 88 -4.24 7.16 3.68
C GLU A 88 -5.33 6.11 3.45
N ALA A 89 -4.94 4.85 3.20
CA ALA A 89 -5.89 3.74 3.07
C ALA A 89 -6.70 3.53 4.35
N LEU A 90 -6.06 3.61 5.53
CA LEU A 90 -6.75 3.52 6.81
C LEU A 90 -7.72 4.69 7.03
N ARG A 91 -7.30 5.92 6.71
CA ARG A 91 -8.13 7.11 6.82
C ARG A 91 -9.38 7.02 5.95
N LEU A 92 -9.22 6.61 4.68
CA LEU A 92 -10.32 6.36 3.75
C LEU A 92 -11.25 5.24 4.23
N SER A 93 -10.71 4.22 4.92
CA SER A 93 -11.53 3.14 5.49
C SER A 93 -12.37 3.55 6.70
N LEU A 94 -11.98 4.63 7.39
CA LEU A 94 -12.61 5.12 8.64
C LEU A 94 -13.41 6.41 8.45
N THR A 95 -13.30 7.06 7.29
CA THR A 95 -13.97 8.33 6.99
C THR A 95 -14.88 8.14 5.78
N SER A 96 -16.16 8.48 5.93
CA SER A 96 -17.10 8.52 4.80
C SER A 96 -17.58 9.95 4.63
N GLN A 97 -17.35 10.56 3.46
CA GLN A 97 -17.79 11.93 3.12
C GLN A 97 -17.31 13.04 4.10
N GLY A 98 -16.16 12.86 4.75
CA GLY A 98 -15.58 13.85 5.67
C GLY A 98 -15.99 13.72 7.14
N GLU A 99 -16.83 12.73 7.48
CA GLU A 99 -17.19 12.39 8.86
C GLU A 99 -16.62 11.01 9.24
N PHE A 100 -16.26 10.83 10.51
CA PHE A 100 -15.78 9.54 11.03
C PHE A 100 -16.91 8.51 10.96
N SER A 101 -16.77 7.49 10.11
CA SER A 101 -17.80 6.48 9.86
C SER A 101 -17.24 5.07 10.00
N LEU A 102 -17.77 4.34 10.98
CA LEU A 102 -17.49 2.92 11.20
C LEU A 102 -18.40 1.99 10.37
N GLU A 103 -19.20 2.56 9.47
CA GLU A 103 -20.18 1.81 8.66
C GLU A 103 -19.50 0.77 7.75
N ILE A 104 -18.37 1.12 7.15
CA ILE A 104 -17.58 0.23 6.29
C ILE A 104 -17.15 -1.01 7.10
N TRP A 105 -16.56 -0.81 8.27
CA TRP A 105 -16.15 -1.90 9.15
C TRP A 105 -17.34 -2.73 9.63
N ARG A 106 -18.47 -2.09 9.97
CA ARG A 106 -19.70 -2.79 10.35
C ARG A 106 -20.21 -3.67 9.20
N SER A 107 -20.18 -3.17 7.97
CA SER A 107 -20.58 -3.92 6.77
C SER A 107 -19.67 -5.13 6.50
N VAL A 108 -18.37 -4.98 6.77
CA VAL A 108 -17.37 -6.06 6.63
C VAL A 108 -17.62 -7.18 7.63
N PHE A 109 -17.90 -6.84 8.90
CA PHE A 109 -18.18 -7.84 9.94
C PHE A 109 -19.58 -8.46 9.83
N GLN A 110 -20.56 -7.76 9.27
CA GLN A 110 -21.91 -8.31 9.09
C GLN A 110 -22.04 -9.17 7.82
N SER A 111 -21.18 -8.96 6.83
CA SER A 111 -21.17 -9.75 5.61
C SER A 111 -20.48 -11.09 5.81
N SER A 112 -21.27 -12.16 5.78
CA SER A 112 -20.78 -13.55 5.77
C SER A 112 -19.80 -13.80 4.61
N GLN A 113 -19.98 -13.12 3.47
CA GLN A 113 -19.09 -13.27 2.31
C GLN A 113 -17.67 -12.74 2.58
N TYR A 114 -17.53 -11.57 3.21
CA TYR A 114 -16.22 -11.01 3.52
C TYR A 114 -15.49 -11.84 4.57
N LEU A 115 -16.20 -12.30 5.62
CA LEU A 115 -15.63 -13.16 6.64
C LEU A 115 -15.26 -14.56 6.11
N SER A 116 -16.10 -15.14 5.25
CA SER A 116 -15.81 -16.43 4.60
C SER A 116 -14.57 -16.33 3.69
N ALA A 117 -14.46 -15.27 2.90
CA ALA A 117 -13.29 -15.02 2.05
C ALA A 117 -12.01 -14.81 2.88
N LEU A 118 -12.10 -14.10 4.01
CA LEU A 118 -10.99 -13.92 4.95
C LEU A 118 -10.54 -15.27 5.52
N TRP A 119 -11.47 -16.09 5.99
CA TRP A 119 -11.14 -17.40 6.56
C TRP A 119 -10.57 -18.36 5.52
N GLY A 120 -11.11 -18.34 4.29
CA GLY A 120 -10.57 -19.08 3.16
C GLY A 120 -9.12 -18.69 2.86
N SER A 121 -8.82 -17.39 2.88
CA SER A 121 -7.47 -16.86 2.65
C SER A 121 -6.50 -17.24 3.77
N ILE A 122 -6.93 -17.17 5.04
CA ILE A 122 -6.12 -17.59 6.19
C ILE A 122 -5.83 -19.09 6.12
N ARG A 123 -6.85 -19.92 5.86
CA ARG A 123 -6.69 -21.37 5.77
C ARG A 123 -5.76 -21.74 4.61
N LEU A 124 -5.95 -21.12 3.44
CA LEU A 124 -5.09 -21.33 2.29
C LEU A 124 -3.65 -20.90 2.60
N GLY A 125 -3.48 -19.72 3.19
CA GLY A 125 -2.18 -19.19 3.61
C GLY A 125 -1.47 -20.10 4.62
N ALA A 126 -2.19 -20.66 5.58
CA ALA A 126 -1.62 -21.59 6.57
C ALA A 126 -1.11 -22.88 5.92
N TRP A 127 -1.90 -23.46 5.00
CA TRP A 127 -1.48 -24.65 4.26
C TRP A 127 -0.29 -24.38 3.36
N THR A 128 -0.32 -23.29 2.58
CA THR A 128 0.77 -22.96 1.66
C THR A 128 2.05 -22.60 2.41
N ALA A 129 1.97 -21.83 3.50
CA ALA A 129 3.13 -21.49 4.34
C ALA A 129 3.75 -22.74 4.97
N THR A 130 2.93 -23.66 5.50
CA THR A 130 3.42 -24.91 6.10
C THR A 130 4.11 -25.78 5.06
N LEU A 131 3.46 -26.02 3.91
CA LEU A 131 4.02 -26.85 2.85
C LEU A 131 5.30 -26.23 2.26
N SER A 132 5.30 -24.91 2.03
CA SER A 132 6.46 -24.17 1.54
C SER A 132 7.63 -24.23 2.52
N THR A 133 7.36 -24.12 3.83
CA THR A 133 8.39 -24.22 4.87
C THR A 133 9.00 -25.61 4.90
N VAL A 134 8.18 -26.68 4.87
CA VAL A 134 8.67 -28.06 4.86
C VAL A 134 9.51 -28.32 3.61
N LEU A 135 9.01 -27.96 2.43
CA LEU A 135 9.74 -28.16 1.18
C LEU A 135 11.02 -27.32 1.13
N GLY A 136 10.95 -26.03 1.47
CA GLY A 136 12.10 -25.14 1.52
C GLY A 136 13.17 -25.62 2.51
N PHE A 137 12.75 -26.11 3.67
CA PHE A 137 13.64 -26.72 4.66
C PHE A 137 14.33 -27.98 4.12
N LEU A 138 13.58 -28.88 3.46
CA LEU A 138 14.15 -30.08 2.84
C LEU A 138 15.19 -29.72 1.78
N PHE A 139 14.89 -28.77 0.88
CA PHE A 139 15.85 -28.30 -0.12
C PHE A 139 17.08 -27.66 0.52
N ALA A 140 16.92 -26.81 1.52
CA ALA A 140 18.03 -26.20 2.24
C ALA A 140 18.91 -27.24 2.95
N PHE A 141 18.30 -28.25 3.56
CA PHE A 141 19.01 -29.34 4.24
C PHE A 141 19.81 -30.18 3.24
N VAL A 142 19.19 -30.61 2.14
CA VAL A 142 19.84 -31.42 1.10
C VAL A 142 20.99 -30.65 0.43
N LEU A 143 20.79 -29.38 0.09
CA LEU A 143 21.83 -28.56 -0.56
C LEU A 143 22.94 -28.14 0.40
N GLY A 144 22.63 -27.97 1.69
CA GLY A 144 23.57 -27.47 2.70
C GLY A 144 24.38 -28.56 3.41
N ARG A 145 23.80 -29.75 3.62
CA ARG A 145 24.41 -30.82 4.44
C ARG A 145 24.74 -32.09 3.67
N THR A 146 24.14 -32.34 2.51
CA THR A 146 24.36 -33.57 1.74
C THR A 146 25.20 -33.30 0.49
N ASN A 147 26.23 -34.10 0.23
CA ASN A 147 27.05 -33.99 -0.98
C ASN A 147 26.38 -34.72 -2.16
N VAL A 148 25.24 -34.19 -2.60
CA VAL A 148 24.42 -34.76 -3.69
C VAL A 148 25.04 -34.45 -5.06
N ARG A 149 25.24 -35.50 -5.87
CA ARG A 149 25.58 -35.38 -7.30
C ARG A 149 24.40 -34.71 -8.03
N GLY A 150 24.62 -33.52 -8.61
CA GLY A 150 23.56 -32.75 -9.30
C GLY A 150 23.12 -31.45 -8.60
N LYS A 151 23.83 -30.98 -7.57
CA LYS A 151 23.52 -29.75 -6.81
C LYS A 151 23.13 -28.53 -7.66
N LYS A 152 23.82 -28.31 -8.79
CA LYS A 152 23.53 -27.20 -9.72
C LYS A 152 22.15 -27.31 -10.37
N PHE A 153 21.70 -28.52 -10.70
CA PHE A 153 20.37 -28.76 -11.29
C PHE A 153 19.25 -28.45 -10.28
N PHE A 154 19.37 -28.96 -9.05
CA PHE A 154 18.40 -28.67 -7.98
C PHE A 154 18.36 -27.18 -7.60
N THR A 155 19.52 -26.51 -7.58
CA THR A 155 19.60 -25.06 -7.31
C THR A 155 18.96 -24.25 -8.44
N ALA A 156 19.16 -24.65 -9.71
CA ALA A 156 18.49 -24.02 -10.84
C ALA A 156 16.97 -24.22 -10.77
N MET A 157 16.49 -25.44 -10.49
CA MET A 157 15.06 -25.70 -10.33
C MET A 157 14.41 -24.85 -9.23
N ALA A 158 15.09 -24.64 -8.11
CA ALA A 158 14.58 -23.84 -7.01
C ALA A 158 14.51 -22.33 -7.32
N THR A 159 15.33 -21.84 -8.25
CA THR A 159 15.41 -20.41 -8.63
C THR A 159 14.58 -20.06 -9.85
N LEU A 160 14.28 -21.04 -10.72
CA LEU A 160 13.43 -20.86 -11.90
C LEU A 160 12.08 -20.16 -11.61
N PRO A 161 11.34 -20.48 -10.54
CA PRO A 161 10.06 -19.82 -10.24
C PRO A 161 10.18 -18.33 -9.91
N VAL A 162 11.35 -17.88 -9.45
CA VAL A 162 11.60 -16.48 -9.09
C VAL A 162 11.96 -15.65 -10.33
N ILE A 163 12.59 -16.29 -11.32
CA ILE A 163 13.07 -15.64 -12.54
C ILE A 163 11.96 -15.62 -13.61
N SER A 164 11.00 -16.55 -13.55
CA SER A 164 9.89 -16.56 -14.50
C SER A 164 8.97 -15.35 -14.26
N PRO A 165 8.70 -14.54 -15.30
CA PRO A 165 7.75 -13.44 -15.19
C PRO A 165 6.36 -13.97 -14.83
N PRO A 166 5.60 -13.28 -13.96
CA PRO A 166 4.28 -13.74 -13.49
C PRO A 166 3.27 -14.02 -14.61
N PHE A 167 3.48 -13.43 -15.80
CA PHE A 167 2.66 -13.66 -16.99
C PHE A 167 2.70 -15.11 -17.50
N SER A 168 3.83 -15.80 -17.40
CA SER A 168 3.98 -17.17 -17.92
C SER A 168 3.06 -18.16 -17.18
N LEU A 169 2.92 -18.00 -15.87
CA LEU A 169 2.05 -18.81 -15.02
C LEU A 169 0.56 -18.58 -15.32
N ALA A 170 0.18 -17.35 -15.68
CA ALA A 170 -1.20 -17.01 -16.03
C ALA A 170 -1.63 -17.70 -17.34
N PHE A 171 -0.78 -17.65 -18.38
CA PHE A 171 -1.06 -18.32 -19.66
C PHE A 171 -1.13 -19.85 -19.51
N ALA A 172 -0.26 -20.46 -18.71
CA ALA A 172 -0.27 -21.90 -18.46
C ALA A 172 -1.57 -22.36 -17.80
N LYS A 173 -2.07 -21.64 -16.79
CA LYS A 173 -3.36 -21.93 -16.16
C LYS A 173 -4.53 -21.75 -17.12
N ALA A 174 -4.53 -20.69 -17.93
CA ALA A 174 -5.57 -20.46 -18.92
C ALA A 174 -5.61 -21.57 -19.98
N ALA A 175 -4.46 -22.00 -20.49
CA ALA A 175 -4.34 -23.11 -21.42
C ALA A 175 -4.84 -24.44 -20.82
N MET A 176 -4.48 -24.73 -19.57
CA MET A 176 -4.89 -25.96 -18.87
C MET A 176 -6.41 -26.02 -18.59
N VAL A 177 -7.04 -24.89 -18.24
CA VAL A 177 -8.49 -24.81 -18.02
C VAL A 177 -9.28 -24.98 -19.33
N THR A 178 -8.72 -24.52 -20.45
CA THR A 178 -9.38 -24.63 -21.77
C THR A 178 -9.31 -26.06 -22.34
N SER A 179 -8.42 -26.91 -21.79
CA SER A 179 -8.26 -28.32 -22.19
C SER A 179 -9.03 -29.34 -21.34
N LEU A 180 -9.86 -28.87 -20.38
CA LEU A 180 -10.76 -29.66 -19.53
C LEU A 180 -12.22 -29.38 -19.91
#